data_AF-A0A1T1GWJ2-F1
#
_entry.id   AF-A0A1T1GWJ2-F1
#
_cell.length_a   1.000
_cell.length_b   1.000
_cell.length_c   1.000
_cell.angle_alpha   90.00
_cell.angle_beta   90.00
_cell.angle_gamma   90.00
#
_symmetry.space_group_name_H-M   'P 1'
#
loop_
_entity.id
_entity.type
_entity.pdbx_description
1 polymer ?
#
loop_
_entity_poly.entity_id
_entity_poly.type
_entity_poly.pdbx_seq_one_letter_code
_entity_poly.pdbx_strand_id
1 'polypeptide(L)'
;MKLLRLNALAPHLELPKTAVTIGNFDGVHLGHQAMVSQLKDIAQQQNLKTAVMIFEPQPLEFFKAYDAPPRISSLREKVEYLTELGVDYIVVAKFDNAFRNLSAEEFADILKNKLNTQSLVLGEDHHFGKNRQGNSEFLRQYGFQVTALQNVEVDGERVSSTLVRQTLQAGDLAHAAKLLGRPYSITGRVHYGDQIGRTINFPTINVRLNRHKPCLNGIYAVDVICETESLTDKVKNENADKLGVAGYAPSALFGAGHVGTRPAIKQEHPEWRLEVHFPDVSANLYGLLMRVTFLNFLHGEKDYPSLEALKAGIDDDVEKLLEFRGQHPHFPF
;
A
#
# COMPACT_ATOMS: atom_id res chain seq x y z
N MET A 1 12.05 -14.53 4.95
CA MET A 1 12.31 -13.20 4.38
C MET A 1 13.26 -12.42 5.30
N LYS A 2 14.31 -11.80 4.75
CA LYS A 2 15.20 -10.83 5.43
C LYS A 2 15.09 -9.46 4.76
N LEU A 3 14.86 -8.41 5.55
CA LEU A 3 14.83 -7.02 5.07
C LEU A 3 16.23 -6.41 5.19
N LEU A 4 16.78 -5.97 4.06
CA LEU A 4 18.11 -5.36 3.98
C LEU A 4 18.01 -3.89 3.59
N ARG A 5 18.87 -3.04 4.15
CA ARG A 5 19.08 -1.68 3.66
C ARG A 5 20.37 -1.65 2.86
N LEU A 6 20.28 -1.44 1.55
CA LEU A 6 21.43 -1.53 0.64
C LEU A 6 22.60 -0.63 1.06
N ASN A 7 22.29 0.59 1.50
CA ASN A 7 23.27 1.59 1.89
C ASN A 7 23.89 1.33 3.27
N ALA A 8 23.39 0.34 4.02
CA ALA A 8 23.85 -0.03 5.36
C ALA A 8 24.23 -1.51 5.46
N LEU A 9 24.51 -2.18 4.33
CA LEU A 9 25.05 -3.53 4.34
C LEU A 9 26.43 -3.50 5.01
N ALA A 10 26.67 -4.46 5.90
CA ALA A 10 27.99 -4.61 6.51
C ALA A 10 29.04 -4.89 5.41
N PRO A 11 30.26 -4.32 5.50
CA PRO A 11 31.28 -4.48 4.45
C PRO A 11 31.66 -5.93 4.12
N HIS A 12 31.47 -6.84 5.08
CA HIS A 12 31.78 -8.27 4.98
C HIS A 12 30.52 -9.14 4.84
N LEU A 13 29.35 -8.55 4.61
CA LEU A 13 28.14 -9.32 4.37
C LEU A 13 28.22 -9.96 2.98
N GLU A 14 28.41 -11.27 2.96
CA GLU A 14 28.27 -12.06 1.74
C GLU A 14 26.86 -12.61 1.65
N LEU A 15 26.10 -12.15 0.65
CA LEU A 15 24.83 -12.77 0.32
C LEU A 15 25.05 -14.09 -0.43
N PRO A 16 24.19 -15.10 -0.23
CA PRO A 16 24.19 -16.28 -1.10
C PRO A 16 23.90 -15.84 -2.55
N LYS A 17 24.23 -16.69 -3.52
CA LYS A 17 23.91 -16.42 -4.92
C LYS A 17 22.41 -16.14 -5.08
N THR A 18 22.06 -15.04 -5.74
CA THR A 18 20.67 -14.58 -5.84
C THR A 18 20.15 -14.52 -7.26
N ALA A 19 18.85 -14.76 -7.41
CA ALA A 19 18.06 -14.22 -8.50
C ALA A 19 17.43 -12.91 -8.01
N VAL A 20 17.59 -11.82 -8.77
CA VAL A 20 17.12 -10.49 -8.38
C VAL A 20 16.03 -9.98 -9.33
N THR A 21 15.04 -9.31 -8.77
CA THR A 21 14.17 -8.40 -9.53
C THR A 21 14.21 -7.00 -8.93
N ILE A 22 13.97 -5.98 -9.76
CA ILE A 22 14.19 -4.58 -9.41
C ILE A 22 12.98 -3.77 -9.85
N GLY A 23 12.43 -2.94 -8.96
CA GLY A 23 11.33 -2.05 -9.30
C GLY A 23 10.77 -1.28 -8.10
N ASN A 24 9.77 -0.44 -8.36
CA ASN A 24 9.10 0.29 -7.28
C ASN A 24 8.15 -0.60 -6.46
N PHE A 25 7.60 -1.65 -7.09
CA PHE A 25 6.64 -2.59 -6.51
C PHE A 25 5.45 -1.89 -5.85
N ASP A 26 5.05 -0.71 -6.34
CA ASP A 26 3.96 0.06 -5.73
C ASP A 26 2.62 -0.65 -5.95
N GLY A 27 1.98 -1.00 -4.83
CA GLY A 27 0.75 -1.78 -4.78
C GLY A 27 0.94 -3.29 -4.90
N VAL A 28 2.13 -3.81 -5.25
CA VAL A 28 2.37 -5.27 -5.44
C VAL A 28 1.19 -5.95 -6.16
N HIS A 29 0.75 -5.35 -7.27
CA HIS A 29 -0.37 -5.83 -8.09
C HIS A 29 -0.04 -7.14 -8.80
N LEU A 30 -1.01 -7.76 -9.49
CA LEU A 30 -0.82 -9.06 -10.14
C LEU A 30 0.37 -9.11 -11.10
N GLY A 31 0.66 -8.03 -11.84
CA GLY A 31 1.90 -7.94 -12.64
C GLY A 31 3.20 -8.10 -11.82
N HIS A 32 3.28 -7.50 -10.63
CA HIS A 32 4.42 -7.69 -9.72
C HIS A 32 4.44 -9.10 -9.11
N GLN A 33 3.27 -9.68 -8.81
CA GLN A 33 3.18 -11.03 -8.27
C GLN A 33 3.66 -12.07 -9.29
N ALA A 34 3.30 -11.91 -10.56
CA ALA A 34 3.83 -12.73 -11.65
C ALA A 34 5.35 -12.57 -11.81
N MET A 35 5.87 -11.36 -11.67
CA MET A 35 7.32 -11.10 -11.66
C MET A 35 8.04 -11.87 -10.54
N VAL A 36 7.46 -11.88 -9.33
CA VAL A 36 8.00 -12.63 -8.20
C VAL A 36 7.85 -14.14 -8.42
N SER A 37 6.76 -14.61 -9.03
CA SER A 37 6.59 -16.03 -9.38
C SER A 37 7.69 -16.49 -10.34
N GLN A 38 7.90 -15.77 -11.44
CA GLN A 38 8.95 -16.08 -12.41
C GLN A 38 10.35 -16.03 -11.79
N LEU A 39 10.60 -15.08 -10.88
CA LEU A 39 11.83 -15.00 -10.12
C LEU A 39 12.06 -16.25 -9.26
N LYS A 40 11.01 -16.75 -8.59
CA LYS A 40 11.06 -17.96 -7.77
C LYS A 40 11.35 -19.19 -8.62
N ASP A 41 10.72 -19.31 -9.79
CA ASP A 41 10.95 -20.43 -10.71
C ASP A 41 12.43 -20.48 -11.16
N ILE A 42 12.98 -19.34 -11.58
CA ILE A 42 14.41 -19.24 -11.95
C ILE A 42 15.31 -19.55 -10.77
N ALA A 43 15.00 -19.00 -9.59
CA ALA A 43 15.79 -19.25 -8.38
C ALA A 43 15.81 -20.73 -8.00
N GLN A 44 14.67 -21.41 -8.09
CA GLN A 44 14.56 -22.84 -7.82
C GLN A 44 15.38 -23.67 -8.83
N GLN A 45 15.24 -23.38 -10.13
CA GLN A 45 15.96 -24.11 -11.19
C GLN A 45 17.49 -23.96 -11.09
N GLN A 46 17.95 -22.79 -10.64
CA GLN A 46 19.38 -22.46 -10.55
C GLN A 46 19.96 -22.58 -9.14
N ASN A 47 19.19 -23.07 -8.16
CA ASN A 47 19.57 -23.17 -6.75
C ASN A 47 20.07 -21.82 -6.18
N LEU A 48 19.30 -20.76 -6.41
CA LEU A 48 19.55 -19.39 -5.95
C LEU A 48 18.55 -18.98 -4.87
N LYS A 49 18.87 -17.91 -4.15
CA LYS A 49 17.94 -17.21 -3.27
C LYS A 49 17.23 -16.07 -4.01
N THR A 50 15.98 -15.81 -3.66
CA THR A 50 15.20 -14.73 -4.27
C THR A 50 15.44 -13.40 -3.58
N ALA A 51 15.66 -12.34 -4.35
CA ALA A 51 15.82 -10.99 -3.83
C ALA A 51 15.00 -9.97 -4.64
N VAL A 52 14.18 -9.18 -3.94
CA VAL A 52 13.44 -8.06 -4.54
C VAL A 52 14.08 -6.76 -4.10
N MET A 53 14.66 -6.03 -5.04
CA MET A 53 15.21 -4.71 -4.79
C MET A 53 14.17 -3.62 -5.05
N ILE A 54 13.90 -2.83 -4.02
CA ILE A 54 12.96 -1.70 -4.07
C ILE A 54 13.65 -0.40 -3.69
N PHE A 55 13.07 0.73 -4.10
CA PHE A 55 13.61 2.06 -3.83
C PHE A 55 12.77 2.78 -2.76
N GLU A 56 13.44 3.43 -1.79
CA GLU A 56 12.80 4.39 -0.90
C GLU A 56 13.57 5.70 -0.65
N PRO A 57 12.96 6.90 -0.84
CA PRO A 57 11.62 7.13 -1.44
C PRO A 57 11.54 6.57 -2.87
N GLN A 58 10.35 6.49 -3.47
CA GLN A 58 10.25 6.07 -4.87
C GLN A 58 10.94 7.10 -5.77
N PRO A 59 11.54 6.72 -6.91
CA PRO A 59 12.25 7.66 -7.77
C PRO A 59 11.40 8.87 -8.17
N LEU A 60 10.13 8.65 -8.53
CA LEU A 60 9.22 9.75 -8.87
C LEU A 60 8.89 10.65 -7.67
N GLU A 61 8.76 10.08 -6.46
CA GLU A 61 8.60 10.86 -5.22
C GLU A 61 9.84 11.71 -4.94
N PHE A 62 11.04 11.19 -5.19
CA PHE A 62 12.28 11.96 -5.05
C PHE A 62 12.33 13.15 -6.04
N PHE A 63 11.93 12.95 -7.29
CA PHE A 63 12.01 14.00 -8.31
C PHE A 63 10.88 15.03 -8.24
N LYS A 64 9.67 14.60 -7.89
CA LYS A 64 8.46 15.44 -7.94
C LYS A 64 7.93 15.83 -6.57
N ALA A 65 8.49 15.28 -5.48
CA ALA A 65 8.02 15.50 -4.13
C ALA A 65 6.49 15.29 -4.03
N TYR A 66 5.74 16.33 -3.69
CA TYR A 66 4.29 16.28 -3.54
C TYR A 66 3.54 15.99 -4.85
N ASP A 67 4.08 16.38 -6.01
CA ASP A 67 3.47 16.18 -7.33
C ASP A 67 3.71 14.78 -7.91
N ALA A 68 4.36 13.90 -7.15
CA ALA A 68 4.49 12.51 -7.54
C ALA A 68 3.12 11.81 -7.59
N PRO A 69 2.96 10.77 -8.44
CA PRO A 69 1.76 9.95 -8.40
C PRO A 69 1.47 9.43 -6.99
N PRO A 70 0.20 9.39 -6.55
CA PRO A 70 -0.17 8.93 -5.22
C PRO A 70 0.31 7.50 -5.01
N ARG A 71 0.76 7.21 -3.79
CA ARG A 71 1.32 5.90 -3.46
C ARG A 71 0.19 4.91 -3.20
N ILE A 72 0.23 3.75 -3.88
CA ILE A 72 -0.77 2.68 -3.66
C ILE A 72 -0.52 2.06 -2.28
N SER A 73 0.74 1.75 -1.96
CA SER A 73 1.14 1.10 -0.71
C SER A 73 2.40 1.73 -0.09
N SER A 74 2.36 1.98 1.22
CA SER A 74 3.50 2.32 2.07
C SER A 74 4.62 1.27 2.00
N LEU A 75 5.84 1.63 2.44
CA LEU A 75 6.94 0.67 2.54
C LEU A 75 6.57 -0.54 3.40
N ARG A 76 5.88 -0.33 4.52
CA ARG A 76 5.47 -1.40 5.43
C ARG A 76 4.60 -2.42 4.71
N GLU A 77 3.56 -1.94 4.03
CA GLU A 77 2.63 -2.78 3.27
C GLU A 77 3.36 -3.49 2.11
N LYS A 78 4.26 -2.81 1.38
CA LYS A 78 5.09 -3.48 0.35
C LYS A 78 5.91 -4.63 0.91
N VAL A 79 6.56 -4.41 2.06
CA VAL A 79 7.37 -5.44 2.73
C VAL A 79 6.51 -6.62 3.14
N GLU A 80 5.33 -6.36 3.69
CA GLU A 80 4.34 -7.39 4.05
C GLU A 80 3.92 -8.22 2.83
N TYR A 81 3.41 -7.59 1.78
CA TYR A 81 2.94 -8.30 0.58
C TYR A 81 4.06 -9.10 -0.10
N LEU A 82 5.28 -8.54 -0.18
CA LEU A 82 6.42 -9.28 -0.73
C LEU A 82 6.83 -10.47 0.17
N THR A 83 6.67 -10.33 1.49
CA THR A 83 6.93 -11.44 2.44
C THR A 83 5.95 -12.58 2.24
N GLU A 84 4.67 -12.26 2.06
CA GLU A 84 3.61 -13.24 1.79
C GLU A 84 3.84 -14.02 0.49
N LEU A 85 4.41 -13.37 -0.53
CA LEU A 85 4.82 -14.05 -1.77
C LEU A 85 6.00 -15.01 -1.60
N GLY A 86 6.65 -15.00 -0.42
CA GLY A 86 7.69 -15.95 -0.06
C GLY A 86 9.08 -15.60 -0.57
N VAL A 87 9.42 -14.32 -0.69
CA VAL A 87 10.77 -13.89 -1.09
C VAL A 87 11.78 -14.09 0.05
N ASP A 88 13.01 -14.51 -0.28
CA ASP A 88 14.06 -14.71 0.71
C ASP A 88 14.59 -13.37 1.22
N TYR A 89 14.78 -12.38 0.33
CA TYR A 89 15.32 -11.07 0.66
C TYR A 89 14.51 -9.92 0.05
N ILE A 90 14.33 -8.85 0.82
CA ILE A 90 13.84 -7.56 0.32
C ILE A 90 14.95 -6.54 0.54
N VAL A 91 15.47 -5.96 -0.54
CA VAL A 91 16.58 -5.01 -0.51
C VAL A 91 16.05 -3.61 -0.73
N VAL A 92 16.03 -2.79 0.32
CA VAL A 92 15.62 -1.40 0.25
C VAL A 92 16.83 -0.53 -0.08
N ALA A 93 16.84 0.00 -1.29
CA ALA A 93 17.82 0.98 -1.74
C ALA A 93 17.32 2.39 -1.42
N LYS A 94 18.13 3.15 -0.66
CA LYS A 94 17.82 4.56 -0.41
C LYS A 94 17.99 5.34 -1.72
N PHE A 95 16.91 5.90 -2.26
CA PHE A 95 16.97 6.70 -3.47
C PHE A 95 17.26 8.17 -3.10
N ASP A 96 18.52 8.55 -3.13
CA ASP A 96 18.99 9.91 -2.82
C ASP A 96 19.94 10.46 -3.90
N ASN A 97 20.52 11.64 -3.64
CA ASN A 97 21.44 12.29 -4.57
C ASN A 97 22.66 11.44 -4.92
N ALA A 98 23.16 10.60 -4.01
CA ALA A 98 24.25 9.70 -4.32
C ALA A 98 23.76 8.57 -5.25
N PHE A 99 22.64 7.93 -4.88
CA PHE A 99 22.10 6.82 -5.65
C PHE A 99 21.69 7.21 -7.09
N ARG A 100 21.04 8.36 -7.28
CA ARG A 100 20.62 8.82 -8.62
C ARG A 100 21.77 9.18 -9.55
N ASN A 101 22.97 9.40 -9.00
CA ASN A 101 24.15 9.81 -9.75
C ASN A 101 25.05 8.63 -10.13
N LEU A 102 24.75 7.41 -9.66
CA LEU A 102 25.47 6.21 -10.04
C LEU A 102 25.47 6.02 -11.56
N SER A 103 26.60 5.66 -12.14
CA SER A 103 26.66 5.19 -13.53
C SER A 103 25.92 3.86 -13.70
N ALA A 104 25.71 3.44 -14.95
CA ALA A 104 25.12 2.13 -15.22
C ALA A 104 26.06 1.00 -14.74
N GLU A 105 27.37 1.17 -14.89
CA GLU A 105 28.42 0.27 -14.40
C GLU A 105 28.42 0.19 -12.87
N GLU A 106 28.41 1.33 -12.17
CA GLU A 106 28.41 1.35 -10.70
C GLU A 106 27.16 0.66 -10.13
N PHE A 107 26.01 0.81 -10.79
CA PHE A 107 24.80 0.10 -10.43
C PHE A 107 24.91 -1.40 -10.71
N ALA A 108 25.48 -1.80 -11.85
CA ALA A 108 25.72 -3.20 -12.18
C ALA A 108 26.71 -3.87 -11.20
N ASP A 109 27.73 -3.14 -10.75
CA ASP A 109 28.65 -3.58 -9.70
C ASP A 109 27.95 -3.82 -8.37
N ILE A 110 26.95 -3.02 -8.01
CA ILE A 110 26.13 -3.27 -6.83
C ILE A 110 25.40 -4.61 -6.96
N LEU A 111 24.75 -4.87 -8.10
CA LEU A 111 24.03 -6.13 -8.33
C LEU A 111 24.99 -7.33 -8.24
N LYS A 112 26.15 -7.23 -8.89
CA LYS A 112 27.14 -8.30 -8.95
C LYS A 112 27.80 -8.55 -7.59
N ASN A 113 28.38 -7.50 -7.01
CA ASN A 113 29.31 -7.63 -5.90
C ASN A 113 28.61 -7.56 -4.53
N LYS A 114 27.52 -6.78 -4.40
CA LYS A 114 26.80 -6.65 -3.12
C LYS A 114 25.62 -7.60 -3.02
N LEU A 115 24.90 -7.83 -4.11
CA LEU A 115 23.72 -8.71 -4.11
C LEU A 115 24.03 -10.15 -4.55
N ASN A 116 25.24 -10.42 -5.03
CA ASN A 116 25.66 -11.74 -5.54
C ASN A 116 24.70 -12.25 -6.64
N THR A 117 24.24 -11.34 -7.49
CA THR A 117 23.21 -11.60 -8.50
C THR A 117 23.76 -12.49 -9.60
N GLN A 118 23.07 -13.59 -9.89
CA GLN A 118 23.36 -14.50 -11.01
C GLN A 118 22.36 -14.35 -12.15
N SER A 119 21.08 -14.14 -11.79
CA SER A 119 19.96 -14.02 -12.73
C SER A 119 19.09 -12.83 -12.37
N LEU A 120 18.55 -12.17 -13.39
CA LEU A 120 17.69 -11.00 -13.28
C LEU A 120 16.35 -11.24 -13.96
N VAL A 121 15.27 -10.80 -13.31
CA VAL A 121 13.93 -10.69 -13.91
C VAL A 121 13.53 -9.22 -13.93
N LEU A 122 13.38 -8.65 -15.12
CA LEU A 122 13.10 -7.22 -15.30
C LEU A 122 11.90 -7.01 -16.23
N GLY A 123 11.15 -5.93 -16.00
CA GLY A 123 10.18 -5.45 -16.98
C GLY A 123 10.88 -4.83 -18.20
N GLU A 124 10.25 -4.89 -19.37
CA GLU A 124 10.82 -4.42 -20.64
C GLU A 124 11.26 -2.95 -20.59
N ASP A 125 10.49 -2.09 -19.91
CA ASP A 125 10.74 -0.65 -19.81
C ASP A 125 11.70 -0.25 -18.66
N HIS A 126 12.35 -1.21 -18.01
CA HIS A 126 13.21 -0.93 -16.85
C HIS A 126 14.50 -0.22 -17.25
N HIS A 127 14.74 0.95 -16.65
CA HIS A 127 15.96 1.74 -16.84
C HIS A 127 16.59 2.09 -15.50
N PHE A 128 17.92 2.19 -15.46
CA PHE A 128 18.69 2.51 -14.26
C PHE A 128 19.93 3.35 -14.61
N GLY A 129 20.68 3.74 -13.57
CA GLY A 129 21.82 4.63 -13.70
C GLY A 129 21.43 6.08 -13.99
N LYS A 130 22.39 6.98 -13.82
CA LYS A 130 22.27 8.41 -14.06
C LYS A 130 21.73 8.63 -15.47
N ASN A 131 20.73 9.50 -15.63
CA ASN A 131 20.12 9.80 -16.92
C ASN A 131 19.60 8.56 -17.68
N ARG A 132 19.23 7.48 -16.98
CA ARG A 132 18.65 6.26 -17.58
C ARG A 132 19.59 5.58 -18.59
N GLN A 133 20.89 5.65 -18.37
CA GLN A 133 21.92 5.09 -19.26
C GLN A 133 21.87 3.55 -19.34
N GLY A 134 21.41 2.87 -18.30
CA GLY A 134 21.35 1.41 -18.23
C GLY A 134 19.96 0.85 -18.52
N ASN A 135 19.92 -0.30 -19.20
CA ASN A 135 18.72 -1.07 -19.51
C ASN A 135 19.03 -2.59 -19.50
N SER A 136 18.08 -3.43 -19.89
CA SER A 136 18.26 -4.90 -19.95
C SER A 136 19.40 -5.33 -20.88
N GLU A 137 19.61 -4.64 -22.00
CA GLU A 137 20.69 -4.94 -22.96
C GLU A 137 22.06 -4.63 -22.36
N PHE A 138 22.20 -3.47 -21.70
CA PHE A 138 23.41 -3.11 -20.95
C PHE A 138 23.76 -4.21 -19.93
N LEU A 139 22.79 -4.70 -19.16
CA LEU A 139 23.04 -5.75 -18.15
C LEU A 139 23.48 -7.08 -18.78
N ARG A 140 22.93 -7.44 -19.95
CA ARG A 140 23.37 -8.62 -20.71
C ARG A 140 24.81 -8.48 -21.16
N GLN A 141 25.18 -7.33 -21.72
CA GLN A 141 26.56 -7.02 -22.13
C GLN A 141 27.53 -7.00 -20.93
N TYR A 142 27.05 -6.54 -19.77
CA TYR A 142 27.81 -6.58 -18.52
C TYR A 142 28.00 -8.00 -17.95
N GLY A 143 27.24 -8.99 -18.46
CA GLY A 143 27.39 -10.42 -18.15
C GLY A 143 26.28 -11.02 -17.28
N PHE A 144 25.14 -10.35 -17.10
CA PHE A 144 23.99 -10.93 -16.38
C PHE A 144 23.09 -11.77 -17.30
N GLN A 145 22.49 -12.82 -16.73
CA GLN A 145 21.35 -13.50 -17.34
C GLN A 145 20.08 -12.69 -17.06
N VAL A 146 19.50 -12.06 -18.08
CA VAL A 146 18.31 -11.20 -17.92
C VAL A 146 17.10 -11.82 -18.61
N THR A 147 16.09 -12.16 -17.82
CA THR A 147 14.79 -12.63 -18.29
C THR A 147 13.78 -11.48 -18.29
N ALA A 148 13.07 -11.31 -19.41
CA ALA A 148 12.00 -10.32 -19.51
C ALA A 148 10.72 -10.87 -18.88
N LEU A 149 10.00 -10.00 -18.16
CA LEU A 149 8.68 -10.30 -17.63
C LEU A 149 7.64 -10.34 -18.74
N GLN A 150 6.77 -11.34 -18.73
CA GLN A 150 5.56 -11.36 -19.56
C GLN A 150 4.48 -10.44 -18.98
N ASN A 151 3.84 -9.64 -19.83
CA ASN A 151 2.74 -8.78 -19.40
C ASN A 151 1.59 -9.62 -18.84
N VAL A 152 1.01 -9.16 -17.73
CA VAL A 152 -0.19 -9.74 -17.13
C VAL A 152 -1.38 -8.88 -17.51
N GLU A 153 -2.44 -9.52 -17.97
CA GLU A 153 -3.70 -8.87 -18.30
C GLU A 153 -4.82 -9.37 -17.38
N VAL A 154 -5.72 -8.47 -17.02
CA VAL A 154 -6.96 -8.76 -16.31
C VAL A 154 -8.08 -8.08 -17.08
N ASP A 155 -9.15 -8.83 -17.40
CA ASP A 155 -10.28 -8.33 -18.18
C ASP A 155 -9.86 -7.68 -19.53
N GLY A 156 -8.75 -8.15 -20.12
CA GLY A 156 -8.19 -7.64 -21.38
C GLY A 156 -7.31 -6.39 -21.26
N GLU A 157 -7.03 -5.92 -20.05
CA GLU A 157 -6.20 -4.75 -19.79
C GLU A 157 -4.89 -5.11 -19.09
N ARG A 158 -3.79 -4.50 -19.54
CA ARG A 158 -2.46 -4.67 -18.93
C ARG A 158 -2.45 -4.13 -17.49
N VAL A 159 -2.17 -5.01 -16.52
CA VAL A 159 -2.08 -4.64 -15.11
C VAL A 159 -0.85 -3.74 -14.87
N SER A 160 -1.07 -2.57 -14.27
CA SER A 160 -0.02 -1.63 -13.90
C SER A 160 -0.38 -0.78 -12.68
N SER A 161 0.61 -0.22 -11.99
CA SER A 161 0.36 0.75 -10.91
C SER A 161 -0.39 1.99 -11.40
N THR A 162 -0.27 2.38 -12.68
CA THR A 162 -1.04 3.51 -13.23
C THR A 162 -2.53 3.16 -13.29
N LEU A 163 -2.87 1.99 -13.84
CA LEU A 163 -4.24 1.52 -13.92
C LEU A 163 -4.87 1.35 -12.53
N VAL A 164 -4.12 0.77 -11.58
CA VAL A 164 -4.60 0.65 -10.19
C VAL A 164 -4.91 2.02 -9.58
N ARG A 165 -4.05 3.03 -9.76
CA ARG A 165 -4.30 4.38 -9.25
C ARG A 165 -5.55 5.01 -9.87
N GLN A 166 -5.71 4.89 -11.20
CA GLN A 166 -6.88 5.42 -11.91
C GLN A 166 -8.17 4.76 -11.41
N THR A 167 -8.14 3.45 -11.23
CA THR A 167 -9.27 2.65 -10.72
C THR A 167 -9.66 3.06 -9.30
N LEU A 168 -8.68 3.18 -8.40
CA LEU A 168 -8.90 3.65 -7.02
C LEU A 168 -9.44 5.10 -6.99
N GLN A 169 -8.91 5.97 -7.85
CA GLN A 169 -9.36 7.36 -7.94
C GLN A 169 -10.78 7.48 -8.48
N ALA A 170 -11.21 6.54 -9.33
CA ALA A 170 -12.59 6.44 -9.82
C ALA A 170 -13.56 5.83 -8.79
N GLY A 171 -13.06 5.33 -7.66
CA GLY A 171 -13.89 4.66 -6.64
C GLY A 171 -14.26 3.22 -6.96
N ASP A 172 -13.71 2.62 -8.02
CA ASP A 172 -14.00 1.23 -8.43
C ASP A 172 -13.14 0.23 -7.62
N LEU A 173 -13.56 -0.01 -6.39
CA LEU A 173 -12.83 -0.91 -5.49
C LEU A 173 -12.82 -2.37 -5.97
N ALA A 174 -13.87 -2.80 -6.68
CA ALA A 174 -13.99 -4.16 -7.22
C ALA A 174 -12.94 -4.42 -8.30
N HIS A 175 -12.81 -3.52 -9.27
CA HIS A 175 -11.79 -3.65 -10.29
C HIS A 175 -10.39 -3.47 -9.71
N ALA A 176 -10.20 -2.55 -8.75
CA ALA A 176 -8.92 -2.39 -8.07
C ALA A 176 -8.49 -3.68 -7.36
N ALA A 177 -9.44 -4.38 -6.72
CA ALA A 177 -9.18 -5.65 -6.05
C ALA A 177 -8.73 -6.75 -7.03
N LYS A 178 -9.37 -6.84 -8.20
CA LYS A 178 -8.94 -7.76 -9.27
C LYS A 178 -7.51 -7.48 -9.72
N LEU A 179 -7.17 -6.21 -10.00
CA LEU A 179 -5.83 -5.82 -10.44
C LEU A 179 -4.77 -6.09 -9.35
N LEU A 180 -5.12 -5.91 -8.08
CA LEU A 180 -4.25 -6.14 -6.94
C LEU A 180 -4.16 -7.61 -6.51
N GLY A 181 -5.12 -8.45 -6.93
CA GLY A 181 -5.30 -9.82 -6.42
C GLY A 181 -5.77 -9.88 -4.97
N ARG A 182 -6.25 -8.76 -4.42
CA ARG A 182 -6.70 -8.60 -3.03
C ARG A 182 -7.45 -7.27 -2.86
N PRO A 183 -8.33 -7.12 -1.86
CA PRO A 183 -8.99 -5.85 -1.59
C PRO A 183 -7.97 -4.75 -1.22
N TYR A 184 -8.29 -3.50 -1.58
CA TYR A 184 -7.43 -2.36 -1.25
C TYR A 184 -7.54 -2.02 0.24
N SER A 185 -6.40 -1.87 0.91
CA SER A 185 -6.35 -1.51 2.32
C SER A 185 -5.26 -0.49 2.64
N ILE A 186 -5.46 0.26 3.72
CA ILE A 186 -4.47 1.16 4.31
C ILE A 186 -4.19 0.73 5.74
N THR A 187 -2.91 0.55 6.06
CA THR A 187 -2.44 0.17 7.39
C THR A 187 -1.76 1.33 8.10
N GLY A 188 -2.20 1.63 9.33
CA GLY A 188 -1.74 2.78 10.08
C GLY A 188 -2.01 2.70 11.57
N ARG A 189 -1.19 3.39 12.37
CA ARG A 189 -1.46 3.53 13.81
C ARG A 189 -2.54 4.57 14.04
N VAL A 190 -3.44 4.29 14.98
CA VAL A 190 -4.41 5.26 15.47
C VAL A 190 -3.68 6.33 16.27
N HIS A 191 -3.96 7.60 15.98
CA HIS A 191 -3.42 8.75 16.70
C HIS A 191 -4.53 9.72 17.10
N TYR A 192 -4.18 10.67 17.97
CA TYR A 192 -5.07 11.77 18.33
C TYR A 192 -5.25 12.68 17.11
N GLY A 193 -6.51 12.87 16.69
CA GLY A 193 -6.92 13.94 15.79
C GLY A 193 -7.55 15.11 16.55
N ASP A 194 -8.30 15.95 15.85
CA ASP A 194 -8.90 17.18 16.40
C ASP A 194 -10.10 16.92 17.34
N GLN A 195 -10.52 15.66 17.49
CA GLN A 195 -11.59 15.20 18.39
C GLN A 195 -12.97 15.85 18.16
N ILE A 196 -13.19 16.54 17.04
CA ILE A 196 -14.47 17.20 16.69
C ILE A 196 -15.61 16.19 16.60
N GLY A 197 -15.37 14.99 16.09
CA GLY A 197 -16.39 13.94 16.06
C GLY A 197 -17.00 13.66 17.45
N ARG A 198 -16.22 13.80 18.54
CA ARG A 198 -16.72 13.59 19.91
C ARG A 198 -17.73 14.64 20.35
N THR A 199 -17.65 15.87 19.83
CA THR A 199 -18.58 16.95 20.20
C THR A 199 -19.95 16.80 19.55
N ILE A 200 -20.06 16.00 18.48
CA ILE A 200 -21.31 15.70 17.76
C ILE A 200 -21.80 14.25 17.99
N ASN A 201 -21.26 13.56 18.99
CA ASN A 201 -21.56 12.14 19.32
C ASN A 201 -21.19 11.15 18.20
N PHE A 202 -20.16 11.47 17.42
CA PHE A 202 -19.65 10.68 16.30
C PHE A 202 -18.13 10.48 16.41
N PRO A 203 -17.63 9.71 17.40
CA PRO A 203 -16.20 9.54 17.61
C PRO A 203 -15.55 8.88 16.39
N THR A 204 -14.49 9.50 15.86
CA THR A 204 -13.65 8.92 14.80
C THR A 204 -12.28 8.56 15.35
N ILE A 205 -11.70 7.48 14.84
CA ILE A 205 -10.28 7.19 14.97
C ILE A 205 -9.54 7.83 13.80
N ASN A 206 -8.35 8.37 14.05
CA ASN A 206 -7.50 8.93 13.01
C ASN A 206 -6.38 7.92 12.71
N VAL A 207 -6.40 7.31 11.53
CA VAL A 207 -5.42 6.29 11.10
C VAL A 207 -4.32 6.97 10.29
N ARG A 208 -3.06 6.82 10.72
CA ARG A 208 -1.92 7.40 9.97
C ARG A 208 -1.78 6.75 8.59
N LEU A 209 -1.90 7.54 7.52
CA LEU A 209 -1.75 7.08 6.14
C LEU A 209 -0.34 6.57 5.80
N ASN A 210 0.70 7.14 6.43
CA ASN A 210 2.11 6.87 6.11
C ASN A 210 2.46 7.07 4.61
N ARG A 211 1.79 8.03 3.96
CA ARG A 211 2.02 8.49 2.58
C ARG A 211 1.49 9.92 2.44
N HIS A 212 2.05 10.71 1.52
CA HIS A 212 1.66 12.12 1.35
C HIS A 212 0.29 12.28 0.70
N LYS A 213 -0.04 11.44 -0.28
CA LYS A 213 -1.29 11.47 -1.02
C LYS A 213 -1.83 10.04 -1.18
N PRO A 214 -3.05 9.73 -0.69
CA PRO A 214 -3.71 8.45 -0.92
C PRO A 214 -4.20 8.35 -2.38
N CYS A 215 -4.44 7.12 -2.85
CA CYS A 215 -4.93 6.86 -4.21
C CYS A 215 -6.45 7.04 -4.36
N LEU A 216 -7.14 7.31 -3.26
CA LEU A 216 -8.58 7.46 -3.19
C LEU A 216 -8.94 8.61 -2.24
N ASN A 217 -10.14 9.16 -2.38
CA ASN A 217 -10.71 10.19 -1.52
C ASN A 217 -12.23 10.08 -1.47
N GLY A 218 -12.87 10.60 -0.42
CA GLY A 218 -14.32 10.50 -0.19
C GLY A 218 -14.69 9.60 0.99
N ILE A 219 -15.94 9.16 1.00
CA ILE A 219 -16.56 8.37 2.07
C ILE A 219 -16.77 6.93 1.59
N TYR A 220 -16.41 5.98 2.44
CA TYR A 220 -16.37 4.56 2.13
C TYR A 220 -16.97 3.71 3.25
N ALA A 221 -17.58 2.59 2.89
CA ALA A 221 -17.80 1.51 3.84
C ALA A 221 -16.50 0.70 3.98
N VAL A 222 -16.04 0.49 5.22
CA VAL A 222 -14.75 -0.14 5.51
C VAL A 222 -14.88 -1.30 6.49
N ASP A 223 -14.06 -2.32 6.28
CA ASP A 223 -13.83 -3.41 7.24
C ASP A 223 -12.47 -3.21 7.90
N VAL A 224 -12.43 -3.20 9.23
CA VAL A 224 -11.23 -2.85 9.98
C VAL A 224 -10.84 -3.97 10.92
N ILE A 225 -9.57 -4.36 10.85
CA ILE A 225 -8.93 -5.25 11.82
C ILE A 225 -7.81 -4.51 12.55
N CYS A 226 -7.54 -4.93 13.79
CA CYS A 226 -6.30 -4.58 14.47
C CYS A 226 -5.28 -5.71 14.25
N GLU A 227 -4.05 -5.33 13.90
CA GLU A 227 -2.96 -6.25 13.57
C GLU A 227 -2.42 -7.01 14.80
N THR A 228 -2.78 -6.58 16.01
CA THR A 228 -2.20 -7.11 17.26
C THR A 228 -3.20 -7.71 18.22
N GLU A 229 -4.50 -7.43 18.07
CA GLU A 229 -5.54 -7.93 18.97
C GLU A 229 -6.92 -7.94 18.30
N SER A 230 -7.89 -8.63 18.91
CA SER A 230 -9.27 -8.69 18.43
C SER A 230 -10.02 -7.40 18.77
N LEU A 231 -10.54 -6.68 17.75
CA LEU A 231 -11.30 -5.45 18.00
C LEU A 231 -12.64 -5.73 18.68
N THR A 232 -13.32 -6.82 18.30
CA THR A 232 -14.60 -7.22 18.88
C THR A 232 -14.45 -7.55 20.36
N ASP A 233 -13.41 -8.29 20.75
CA ASP A 233 -13.13 -8.58 22.16
C ASP A 233 -12.74 -7.33 22.93
N LYS A 234 -11.90 -6.47 22.34
CA LYS A 234 -11.50 -5.21 22.96
C LYS A 234 -12.70 -4.32 23.27
N VAL A 235 -13.57 -4.10 22.27
CA VAL A 235 -14.76 -3.26 22.45
C VAL A 235 -15.70 -3.88 23.49
N LYS A 236 -15.94 -5.19 23.41
CA LYS A 236 -16.77 -5.90 24.40
C LYS A 236 -16.25 -5.77 25.82
N ASN A 237 -14.94 -5.83 26.02
CA ASN A 237 -14.31 -5.73 27.34
C ASN A 237 -14.37 -4.31 27.91
N GLU A 238 -14.32 -3.28 27.07
CA GLU A 238 -14.39 -1.88 27.52
C GLU A 238 -15.82 -1.37 27.67
N ASN A 239 -16.75 -1.80 26.81
CA ASN A 239 -18.16 -1.46 26.90
C ASN A 239 -19.05 -2.53 26.25
N ALA A 240 -19.65 -3.39 27.07
CA ALA A 240 -20.49 -4.50 26.61
C ALA A 240 -21.81 -4.05 25.94
N ASP A 241 -22.25 -2.81 26.15
CA ASP A 241 -23.49 -2.27 25.58
C ASP A 241 -23.27 -1.58 24.22
N LYS A 242 -22.01 -1.31 23.86
CA LYS A 242 -21.62 -0.58 22.65
C LYS A 242 -20.60 -1.38 21.84
N LEU A 243 -21.07 -2.51 21.30
CA LEU A 243 -20.27 -3.50 20.59
C LEU A 243 -19.91 -3.10 19.15
N GLY A 244 -20.69 -2.18 18.58
CA GLY A 244 -20.63 -1.78 17.19
C GLY A 244 -21.05 -2.85 16.19
N VAL A 245 -20.74 -2.60 14.93
CA VAL A 245 -21.12 -3.46 13.81
C VAL A 245 -20.00 -4.46 13.53
N ALA A 246 -20.32 -5.75 13.57
CA ALA A 246 -19.35 -6.80 13.26
C ALA A 246 -18.88 -6.73 11.79
N GLY A 247 -17.56 -6.79 11.62
CA GLY A 247 -16.93 -6.91 10.31
C GLY A 247 -17.12 -8.30 9.67
N TYR A 248 -16.29 -8.60 8.68
CA TYR A 248 -16.33 -9.91 8.00
C TYR A 248 -15.47 -10.97 8.68
N ALA A 249 -14.37 -10.57 9.34
CA ALA A 249 -13.62 -11.44 10.22
C ALA A 249 -14.17 -11.37 11.67
N PRO A 250 -14.05 -12.44 12.48
CA PRO A 250 -14.52 -12.44 13.87
C PRO A 250 -13.90 -11.34 14.75
N SER A 251 -12.69 -10.89 14.40
CA SER A 251 -11.93 -9.84 15.09
C SER A 251 -12.12 -8.44 14.47
N ALA A 252 -12.96 -8.31 13.44
CA ALA A 252 -13.13 -7.08 12.68
C ALA A 252 -14.35 -6.26 13.11
N LEU A 253 -14.28 -4.95 12.89
CA LEU A 253 -15.41 -4.03 12.99
C LEU A 253 -15.67 -3.36 11.65
N PHE A 254 -16.95 -3.13 11.37
CA PHE A 254 -17.43 -2.44 10.19
C PHE A 254 -17.68 -0.96 10.50
N GLY A 255 -17.34 -0.07 9.57
CA GLY A 255 -17.47 1.37 9.81
C GLY A 255 -17.50 2.23 8.54
N ALA A 256 -17.60 3.54 8.76
CA ALA A 256 -17.48 4.56 7.73
C ALA A 256 -16.04 5.12 7.72
N GLY A 257 -15.34 5.01 6.60
CA GLY A 257 -14.02 5.59 6.39
C GLY A 257 -14.10 6.86 5.54
N HIS A 258 -13.55 7.96 6.03
CA HIS A 258 -13.36 9.21 5.30
C HIS A 258 -11.89 9.40 4.96
N VAL A 259 -11.59 9.57 3.66
CA VAL A 259 -10.27 9.96 3.18
C VAL A 259 -10.34 11.33 2.53
N GLY A 260 -9.64 12.30 3.11
CA GLY A 260 -9.82 13.70 2.78
C GLY A 260 -8.70 14.61 3.25
N THR A 261 -8.85 15.91 3.02
CA THR A 261 -7.90 16.95 3.45
C THR A 261 -8.59 18.02 4.31
N ARG A 262 -7.80 18.77 5.09
CA ARG A 262 -8.22 20.00 5.80
C ARG A 262 -7.40 21.22 5.32
N PRO A 263 -7.87 22.49 5.40
CA PRO A 263 -9.22 23.05 5.52
C PRO A 263 -9.52 24.15 4.44
N ALA A 264 -10.54 24.99 4.67
CA ALA A 264 -11.18 26.04 3.85
C ALA A 264 -10.33 26.95 2.93
N ILE A 265 -9.00 26.98 3.08
CA ILE A 265 -8.08 27.75 2.23
C ILE A 265 -7.18 26.76 1.50
N LYS A 266 -7.13 26.88 0.18
CA LYS A 266 -6.32 26.03 -0.69
C LYS A 266 -4.85 26.08 -0.24
N GLN A 267 -4.33 24.94 0.20
CA GLN A 267 -2.92 24.76 0.54
C GLN A 267 -2.16 24.20 -0.68
N GLU A 268 -0.89 24.55 -0.81
CA GLU A 268 -0.01 23.99 -1.84
C GLU A 268 0.24 22.49 -1.60
N HIS A 269 0.34 22.08 -0.33
CA HIS A 269 0.58 20.69 0.09
C HIS A 269 -0.38 20.29 1.21
N PRO A 270 -1.65 19.98 0.89
CA PRO A 270 -2.63 19.65 1.92
C PRO A 270 -2.27 18.35 2.64
N GLU A 271 -2.55 18.35 3.95
CA GLU A 271 -2.42 17.16 4.80
C GLU A 271 -3.63 16.24 4.57
N TRP A 272 -3.35 15.02 4.12
CA TRP A 272 -4.34 13.97 3.94
C TRP A 272 -4.57 13.19 5.23
N ARG A 273 -5.82 12.81 5.46
CA ARG A 273 -6.26 12.09 6.65
C ARG A 273 -7.12 10.90 6.27
N LEU A 274 -7.06 9.86 7.11
CA LEU A 274 -7.99 8.74 7.11
C LEU A 274 -8.66 8.71 8.48
N GLU A 275 -9.94 9.03 8.51
CA GLU A 275 -10.79 8.96 9.69
C GLU A 275 -11.74 7.78 9.55
N VAL A 276 -11.91 6.99 10.61
CA VAL A 276 -12.89 5.90 10.63
C VAL A 276 -13.84 6.09 11.78
N HIS A 277 -15.13 6.06 11.50
CA HIS A 277 -16.18 5.97 12.49
C HIS A 277 -16.72 4.54 12.57
N PHE A 278 -16.87 4.03 13.78
CA PHE A 278 -17.57 2.78 14.05
C PHE A 278 -18.92 3.10 14.72
N PRO A 279 -20.06 2.79 14.08
CA PRO A 279 -21.36 2.96 14.70
C PRO A 279 -21.44 2.17 15.99
N ASP A 280 -22.03 2.78 17.03
CA ASP A 280 -22.27 2.16 18.34
C ASP A 280 -21.05 1.51 19.01
N VAL A 281 -19.87 2.12 18.88
CA VAL A 281 -18.65 1.70 19.60
C VAL A 281 -18.26 2.72 20.68
N SER A 282 -17.86 2.23 21.85
CA SER A 282 -17.24 3.06 22.90
C SER A 282 -16.02 2.35 23.50
N ALA A 283 -14.88 2.48 22.83
CA ALA A 283 -13.60 1.95 23.30
C ALA A 283 -12.42 2.88 22.96
N ASN A 284 -11.35 2.80 23.75
CA ASN A 284 -10.10 3.49 23.48
C ASN A 284 -9.26 2.70 22.46
N LEU A 285 -9.24 3.18 21.22
CA LEU A 285 -8.51 2.55 20.12
C LEU A 285 -7.16 3.22 19.80
N TYR A 286 -6.68 4.17 20.62
CA TYR A 286 -5.44 4.91 20.36
C TYR A 286 -4.20 4.01 20.39
N GLY A 287 -3.24 4.27 19.48
CA GLY A 287 -1.98 3.55 19.40
C GLY A 287 -2.03 2.20 18.68
N LEU A 288 -3.23 1.61 18.57
CA LEU A 288 -3.48 0.36 17.84
C LEU A 288 -3.08 0.50 16.37
N LEU A 289 -2.55 -0.58 15.81
CA LEU A 289 -2.21 -0.66 14.41
C LEU A 289 -3.40 -1.27 13.67
N MET A 290 -4.10 -0.45 12.89
CA MET A 290 -5.29 -0.86 12.16
C MET A 290 -4.95 -1.10 10.69
N ARG A 291 -5.60 -2.09 10.09
CA ARG A 291 -5.75 -2.23 8.64
C ARG A 291 -7.19 -1.92 8.29
N VAL A 292 -7.36 -0.88 7.48
CA VAL A 292 -8.65 -0.40 6.99
C VAL A 292 -8.81 -0.88 5.55
N THR A 293 -9.70 -1.83 5.33
CA THR A 293 -10.01 -2.40 4.02
C THR A 293 -11.22 -1.69 3.44
N PHE A 294 -11.08 -1.10 2.25
CA PHE A 294 -12.12 -0.32 1.60
C PHE A 294 -13.01 -1.24 0.78
N LEU A 295 -14.31 -1.27 1.05
CA LEU A 295 -15.23 -2.20 0.39
C LEU A 295 -16.22 -1.55 -0.57
N ASN A 296 -16.74 -0.38 -0.21
CA ASN A 296 -17.72 0.32 -1.04
C ASN A 296 -17.50 1.82 -1.02
N PHE A 297 -17.56 2.47 -2.17
CA PHE A 297 -17.58 3.92 -2.26
C PHE A 297 -19.01 4.44 -2.09
N LEU A 298 -19.22 5.34 -1.13
CA LEU A 298 -20.54 5.95 -0.89
C LEU A 298 -20.69 7.23 -1.70
N HIS A 299 -19.80 8.20 -1.49
CA HIS A 299 -19.75 9.45 -2.26
C HIS A 299 -18.46 10.25 -2.01
N GLY A 300 -18.21 11.28 -2.83
CA GLY A 300 -17.10 12.24 -2.64
C GLY A 300 -17.35 13.20 -1.47
N GLU A 301 -16.38 14.05 -1.11
CA GLU A 301 -16.55 15.00 0.00
C GLU A 301 -17.72 15.98 -0.26
N LYS A 302 -18.48 16.29 0.80
CA LYS A 302 -19.62 17.22 0.78
C LYS A 302 -19.35 18.38 1.74
N ASP A 303 -19.72 19.59 1.33
CA ASP A 303 -19.73 20.76 2.20
C ASP A 303 -21.06 20.84 2.97
N TYR A 304 -20.99 21.05 4.28
CA TYR A 304 -22.16 21.17 5.14
C TYR A 304 -22.31 22.60 5.69
N PRO A 305 -23.50 23.22 5.60
CA PRO A 305 -23.71 24.60 6.03
C PRO A 305 -23.82 24.76 7.55
N SER A 306 -24.01 23.67 8.31
CA SER A 306 -24.08 23.68 9.78
C SER A 306 -23.65 22.33 10.38
N LEU A 307 -23.46 22.29 11.71
CA LEU A 307 -23.17 21.05 12.42
C LEU A 307 -24.34 20.06 12.40
N GLU A 308 -25.57 20.54 12.41
CA GLU A 308 -26.78 19.72 12.29
C GLU A 308 -26.86 19.08 10.90
N ALA A 309 -26.54 19.83 9.84
CA ALA A 309 -26.49 19.29 8.48
C ALA A 309 -25.39 18.25 8.33
N LEU A 310 -24.21 18.49 8.93
CA LEU A 310 -23.12 17.52 8.98
C LEU A 310 -23.56 16.23 9.70
N LYS A 311 -24.21 16.36 10.86
CA LYS A 311 -24.71 15.21 11.62
C LYS A 311 -25.73 14.40 10.82
N ALA A 312 -26.69 15.05 10.17
CA ALA A 312 -27.68 14.36 9.33
C ALA A 312 -27.04 13.64 8.13
N GLY A 313 -26.03 14.25 7.49
CA GLY A 313 -25.31 13.60 6.41
C GLY A 313 -24.49 12.39 6.88
N ILE A 314 -23.90 12.50 8.07
CA ILE A 314 -23.22 11.39 8.73
C ILE A 314 -24.19 10.25 9.07
N ASP A 315 -25.38 10.55 9.58
CA ASP A 315 -26.41 9.54 9.89
C ASP A 315 -26.87 8.82 8.60
N ASP A 316 -27.05 9.54 7.48
CA ASP A 316 -27.33 8.98 6.16
C ASP A 316 -26.20 8.05 5.65
N ASP A 317 -24.94 8.40 5.90
CA ASP A 317 -23.79 7.53 5.59
C ASP A 317 -23.81 6.24 6.42
N VAL A 318 -24.23 6.32 7.69
CA VAL A 318 -24.42 5.15 8.56
C VAL A 318 -25.56 4.27 8.09
N GLU A 319 -26.68 4.83 7.65
CA GLU A 319 -27.77 4.02 7.09
C GLU A 319 -27.30 3.27 5.83
N LYS A 320 -26.61 3.94 4.91
CA LYS A 320 -26.09 3.34 3.68
C LYS A 320 -25.04 2.27 3.92
N LEU A 321 -24.13 2.49 4.87
CA LEU A 321 -23.12 1.48 5.20
C LEU A 321 -23.76 0.22 5.81
N LEU A 322 -24.79 0.39 6.66
CA LEU A 322 -25.53 -0.74 7.25
C LEU A 322 -26.35 -1.49 6.18
N GLU A 323 -26.98 -0.77 5.25
CA GLU A 323 -27.66 -1.37 4.11
C GLU A 323 -26.68 -2.20 3.27
N PHE A 324 -25.51 -1.64 2.93
CA PHE A 324 -24.47 -2.37 2.21
C PHE A 324 -24.05 -3.65 2.94
N ARG A 325 -23.80 -3.56 4.27
CA ARG A 325 -23.42 -4.71 5.09
C ARG A 325 -24.51 -5.79 5.14
N GLY A 326 -25.78 -5.39 5.14
CA GLY A 326 -26.93 -6.30 5.10
C GLY A 326 -27.10 -7.01 3.76
N GLN A 327 -26.88 -6.29 2.65
CA GLN A 327 -26.94 -6.84 1.29
C GLN A 327 -25.75 -7.75 0.96
N HIS A 328 -24.61 -7.57 1.65
CA HIS A 328 -23.39 -8.35 1.49
C HIS A 328 -23.07 -9.11 2.79
N PRO A 329 -23.76 -10.23 3.09
CA PRO A 329 -23.49 -11.01 4.30
C PRO A 329 -22.10 -11.64 4.31
N HIS A 330 -21.54 -11.90 3.12
CA HIS A 330 -20.20 -12.46 2.89
C HIS A 330 -19.24 -11.42 2.34
N PHE A 331 -17.93 -11.64 2.55
CA PHE A 331 -16.90 -10.72 2.09
C PHE A 331 -17.01 -10.50 0.57
N PRO A 332 -17.12 -9.25 0.09
CA PRO A 332 -17.55 -8.96 -1.29
C PRO A 332 -16.42 -9.02 -2.34
N PHE A 333 -15.28 -9.64 -2.03
CA PHE A 333 -14.11 -9.75 -2.91
C PHE A 333 -13.58 -11.17 -3.00
#